data_AF-A0AAW0LV08-F1
#
_entry.id   AF-A0AAW0LV08-F1
#
_cell.length_a   1.000
_cell.length_b   1.000
_cell.length_c   1.000
_cell.angle_alpha   90.00
_cell.angle_beta   90.00
_cell.angle_gamma   90.00
#
_symmetry.space_group_name_H-M   'P 1'
#
loop_
_entity.id
_entity.type
_entity.pdbx_description
1 polymer ?
#
loop_
_entity_poly.entity_id
_entity_poly.type
_entity_poly.pdbx_seq_one_letter_code
_entity_poly.pdbx_strand_id
1 'polypeptide(L)'
;MEEEKVRGKAELTGWPAKAWSLLSATRSESPLIQCITNFVSMDLMANTLLSAGASPAMIHTADEIPDFTPHARALCINVGTLSADWLPAMKLAAQFASQSGKPWVLDPVAAGASGFRLKACLELVELKPTVIRGNASEGVDSSHESTDAVEAAKSLAEASGAIVAVSGAVDIVTDGRELLVLTMGCP
;
A
#
# COMPACT_ATOMS: atom_id res chain seq x y z
N MET A 1 -30.05 19.72 -7.56
CA MET A 1 -28.95 20.44 -8.26
C MET A 1 -27.61 20.34 -7.53
N GLU A 2 -27.48 19.51 -6.48
CA GLU A 2 -26.19 19.34 -5.75
C GLU A 2 -25.58 17.92 -5.82
N GLU A 3 -26.27 16.93 -6.41
CA GLU A 3 -25.71 15.58 -6.57
C GLU A 3 -24.85 15.38 -7.83
N GLU A 4 -24.80 16.38 -8.72
CA GLU A 4 -24.18 16.24 -10.05
C GLU A 4 -22.70 16.71 -10.09
N LYS A 5 -22.18 17.26 -8.98
CA LYS A 5 -20.87 17.93 -8.94
C LYS A 5 -19.67 17.05 -8.55
N VAL A 6 -19.87 15.79 -8.17
CA VAL A 6 -18.78 14.86 -7.78
C VAL A 6 -18.50 13.80 -8.86
N ARG A 7 -19.15 13.88 -10.03
CA ARG A 7 -18.82 13.01 -11.17
C ARG A 7 -17.72 13.60 -12.03
N GLY A 8 -16.52 13.68 -11.46
CA GLY A 8 -15.30 13.63 -12.27
C GLY A 8 -15.18 12.22 -12.86
N LYS A 9 -15.94 11.91 -13.91
CA LYS A 9 -15.69 10.73 -14.74
C LYS A 9 -14.33 10.97 -15.41
N ALA A 10 -13.24 10.58 -14.75
CA ALA A 10 -12.08 10.15 -15.51
C ALA A 10 -12.60 9.01 -16.39
N GLU A 11 -12.70 9.26 -17.69
CA GLU A 11 -13.01 8.20 -18.64
C GLU A 11 -12.01 7.07 -18.40
N LEU A 12 -12.50 5.91 -17.93
CA LEU A 12 -11.67 4.72 -17.73
C LEU A 12 -11.16 4.13 -19.07
N THR A 13 -11.15 4.92 -20.14
CA THR A 13 -10.74 4.52 -21.48
C THR A 13 -9.25 4.15 -21.44
N GLY A 14 -8.98 2.86 -21.65
CA GLY A 14 -7.61 2.31 -21.67
C GLY A 14 -7.10 1.74 -20.34
N TRP A 15 -7.71 2.05 -19.19
CA TRP A 15 -7.28 1.48 -17.90
C TRP A 15 -7.43 -0.04 -17.82
N PRO A 16 -8.53 -0.67 -18.30
CA PRO A 16 -8.62 -2.13 -18.32
C PRO A 16 -7.51 -2.79 -19.14
N ALA A 17 -7.18 -2.23 -20.31
CA ALA A 17 -6.10 -2.74 -21.16
C ALA A 17 -4.73 -2.57 -20.49
N LYS A 18 -4.50 -1.42 -19.83
CA LYS A 18 -3.27 -1.17 -19.07
C LYS A 18 -3.15 -2.09 -17.86
N ALA A 19 -4.22 -2.29 -17.10
CA ALA A 19 -4.27 -3.21 -15.97
C ALA A 19 -3.98 -4.66 -16.40
N TRP A 20 -4.59 -5.10 -17.51
CA TRP A 20 -4.31 -6.42 -18.08
C TRP A 20 -2.86 -6.58 -18.50
N SER A 21 -2.28 -5.56 -19.14
CA SER A 21 -0.88 -5.54 -19.55
C SER A 21 0.05 -5.66 -18.33
N LEU A 22 -0.21 -4.89 -17.26
CA LEU A 22 0.55 -4.95 -16.01
C LEU A 22 0.45 -6.32 -15.32
N LEU A 23 -0.76 -6.91 -15.23
CA LEU A 23 -0.94 -8.25 -14.68
C LEU A 23 -0.22 -9.32 -15.52
N SER A 24 -0.27 -9.19 -16.85
CA SER A 24 0.43 -10.11 -17.75
C SER A 24 1.95 -10.01 -17.59
N ALA A 25 2.49 -8.81 -17.41
CA ALA A 25 3.91 -8.59 -17.12
C ALA A 25 4.30 -9.22 -15.77
N THR A 26 3.51 -9.02 -14.71
CA THR A 26 3.73 -9.68 -13.41
C THR A 26 3.81 -11.19 -13.54
N ARG A 27 2.87 -11.81 -14.28
CA ARG A 27 2.87 -13.26 -14.52
C ARG A 27 4.08 -13.74 -15.33
N SER A 28 4.53 -12.95 -16.30
CA SER A 28 5.69 -13.28 -17.13
C SER A 28 7.02 -13.13 -16.39
N GLU A 29 7.15 -12.11 -15.54
CA GLU A 29 8.38 -11.80 -14.81
C GLU A 29 8.51 -12.61 -13.51
N SER A 30 7.38 -13.06 -12.95
CA SER A 30 7.29 -13.69 -11.64
C SER A 30 8.11 -12.98 -10.55
N PRO A 31 7.82 -11.70 -10.28
CA PRO A 31 8.67 -10.87 -9.45
C PRO A 31 8.75 -11.39 -8.01
N LEU A 32 9.96 -11.39 -7.43
CA LEU A 32 10.19 -11.72 -6.03
C LEU A 32 9.72 -10.56 -5.13
N ILE A 33 8.72 -10.80 -4.28
CA ILE A 33 8.15 -9.80 -3.38
C ILE A 33 8.48 -10.17 -1.93
N GLN A 34 9.24 -9.31 -1.25
CA GLN A 34 9.44 -9.47 0.19
C GLN A 34 8.20 -8.99 0.94
N CYS A 35 7.69 -9.81 1.85
CA CYS A 35 6.53 -9.51 2.67
C CYS A 35 6.89 -9.53 4.15
N ILE A 36 6.83 -8.37 4.80
CA ILE A 36 6.82 -8.25 6.26
C ILE A 36 5.40 -7.89 6.67
N THR A 37 4.55 -8.90 6.78
CA THR A 37 3.11 -8.73 7.01
C THR A 37 2.66 -9.28 8.36
N ASN A 38 1.43 -8.99 8.75
CA ASN A 38 0.84 -9.48 9.98
C ASN A 38 0.57 -11.00 9.95
N PHE A 39 0.55 -11.62 11.13
CA PHE A 39 0.35 -13.07 11.28
C PHE A 39 -0.98 -13.57 10.73
N VAL A 40 -2.04 -12.75 10.79
CA VAL A 40 -3.40 -13.15 10.40
C VAL A 40 -3.53 -13.29 8.88
N SER A 41 -2.81 -12.46 8.12
CA SER A 41 -2.92 -12.38 6.66
C SER A 41 -1.75 -13.00 5.90
N MET A 42 -0.77 -13.58 6.59
CA MET A 42 0.47 -14.06 5.96
C MET A 42 0.22 -15.10 4.87
N ASP A 43 -0.60 -16.11 5.14
CA ASP A 43 -0.98 -17.14 4.16
C ASP A 43 -1.80 -16.54 2.99
N LEU A 44 -2.79 -15.69 3.31
CA LEU A 44 -3.62 -15.05 2.31
C LEU A 44 -2.79 -14.16 1.37
N MET A 45 -1.84 -13.40 1.89
CA MET A 45 -0.91 -12.59 1.11
C MET A 45 -0.06 -13.46 0.19
N ALA A 46 0.49 -14.57 0.70
CA ALA A 46 1.27 -15.52 -0.09
C ALA A 46 0.48 -16.06 -1.27
N ASN A 47 -0.70 -16.61 -0.99
CA ASN A 47 -1.54 -17.25 -1.99
C ASN A 47 -2.11 -16.23 -3.00
N THR A 48 -2.36 -14.99 -2.58
CA THR A 48 -2.78 -13.90 -3.47
C THR A 48 -1.65 -13.54 -4.44
N LEU A 49 -0.42 -13.38 -3.95
CA LEU A 49 0.74 -13.07 -4.79
C LEU A 49 1.05 -14.21 -5.78
N LEU A 50 1.01 -15.46 -5.31
CA LEU A 50 1.16 -16.63 -6.17
C LEU A 50 0.09 -16.68 -7.27
N SER A 51 -1.17 -16.42 -6.92
CA SER A 51 -2.28 -16.39 -7.88
C SER A 51 -2.17 -15.25 -8.90
N ALA A 52 -1.57 -14.12 -8.50
CA ALA A 52 -1.21 -13.02 -9.39
C ALA A 52 0.02 -13.32 -10.28
N GLY A 53 0.74 -14.42 -10.02
CA GLY A 53 1.94 -14.86 -10.75
C GLY A 53 3.26 -14.37 -10.17
N ALA A 54 3.25 -13.69 -9.02
CA ALA A 54 4.45 -13.25 -8.31
C ALA A 54 5.01 -14.36 -7.39
N SER A 55 6.23 -14.13 -6.90
CA SER A 55 6.93 -15.03 -5.97
C SER A 55 7.03 -14.38 -4.58
N PRO A 56 6.18 -14.75 -3.59
CA PRO A 56 6.24 -14.16 -2.26
C PRO A 56 7.37 -14.74 -1.40
N ALA A 57 7.96 -13.92 -0.53
CA ALA A 57 8.93 -14.34 0.48
C ALA A 57 8.70 -13.62 1.83
N MET A 58 8.42 -14.39 2.88
CA MET A 58 8.05 -13.88 4.21
C MET A 58 9.27 -13.62 5.11
N ILE A 59 10.23 -12.85 4.60
CA ILE A 59 11.48 -12.55 5.32
C ILE A 59 11.34 -11.28 6.14
N HIS A 60 11.41 -11.43 7.46
CA HIS A 60 11.23 -10.37 8.44
C HIS A 60 12.34 -10.32 9.51
N THR A 61 13.29 -11.24 9.49
CA THR A 61 14.42 -11.25 10.43
C THR A 61 15.45 -10.20 10.03
N ALA A 62 15.90 -9.38 11.00
CA ALA A 62 16.89 -8.33 10.75
C ALA A 62 18.20 -8.86 10.14
N ASP A 63 18.61 -10.07 10.50
CA ASP A 63 19.85 -10.69 10.02
C ASP A 63 19.81 -11.05 8.54
N GLU A 64 18.63 -11.34 7.98
CA GLU A 64 18.47 -11.72 6.56
C GLU A 64 18.21 -10.51 5.65
N ILE A 65 17.78 -9.38 6.21
CA ILE A 65 17.36 -8.20 5.44
C ILE A 65 18.49 -7.62 4.55
N PRO A 66 19.73 -7.42 5.04
CA PRO A 66 20.82 -6.90 4.21
C PRO A 66 21.11 -7.77 2.98
N ASP A 67 20.95 -9.09 3.12
CA ASP A 67 21.25 -10.07 2.08
C ASP A 67 20.05 -10.34 1.17
N PHE A 68 18.82 -10.00 1.58
CA PHE A 68 17.62 -10.33 0.83
C PHE A 68 16.96 -9.12 0.18
N THR A 69 16.72 -8.04 0.94
CA THR A 69 15.92 -6.89 0.48
C THR A 69 16.46 -6.24 -0.80
N PRO A 70 17.79 -6.06 -0.99
CA PRO A 70 18.33 -5.50 -2.24
C PRO A 70 18.06 -6.36 -3.48
N HIS A 71 17.83 -7.67 -3.30
CA HIS A 71 17.57 -8.61 -4.38
C HIS A 71 16.08 -8.78 -4.70
N ALA A 72 15.20 -8.42 -3.76
CA ALA A 72 13.76 -8.41 -4.02
C ALA A 72 13.39 -7.38 -5.11
N ARG A 73 12.28 -7.64 -5.82
CA ARG A 73 11.72 -6.71 -6.81
C ARG A 73 10.99 -5.55 -6.14
N ALA A 74 10.33 -5.82 -5.01
CA ALA A 74 9.62 -4.87 -4.18
C ALA A 74 9.46 -5.41 -2.75
N LEU A 75 9.11 -4.50 -1.83
CA LEU A 75 8.85 -4.81 -0.41
C LEU A 75 7.41 -4.40 -0.05
N CYS A 76 6.73 -5.23 0.75
CA CYS A 76 5.44 -4.91 1.36
C CYS A 76 5.56 -5.01 2.88
N ILE A 77 5.25 -3.90 3.57
CA ILE A 77 5.20 -3.82 5.04
C ILE A 77 3.75 -3.61 5.45
N ASN A 78 3.23 -4.51 6.28
CA ASN A 78 1.92 -4.38 6.89
C ASN A 78 2.04 -4.50 8.42
N VAL A 79 1.46 -3.53 9.14
CA VAL A 79 1.62 -3.38 10.60
C VAL A 79 0.46 -3.96 11.42
N GLY A 80 -0.37 -4.83 10.84
CA GLY A 80 -1.60 -5.33 11.47
C GLY A 80 -1.40 -6.03 12.82
N THR A 81 -0.33 -6.82 12.97
CA THR A 81 0.09 -7.45 14.23
C THR A 81 1.48 -6.93 14.65
N LEU A 82 1.67 -5.61 14.58
CA LEU A 82 2.93 -4.96 14.94
C LEU A 82 3.39 -5.33 16.36
N SER A 83 4.67 -5.65 16.49
CA SER A 83 5.37 -5.83 17.78
C SER A 83 6.58 -4.89 17.86
N ALA A 84 7.02 -4.61 19.08
CA ALA A 84 8.22 -3.81 19.30
C ALA A 84 9.48 -4.47 18.71
N ASP A 85 9.52 -5.81 18.67
CA ASP A 85 10.66 -6.57 18.16
C ASP A 85 10.72 -6.59 16.63
N TRP A 86 9.57 -6.47 15.96
CA TRP A 86 9.51 -6.49 14.48
C TRP A 86 9.70 -5.11 13.85
N LEU A 87 9.36 -4.04 14.56
CA LEU A 87 9.48 -2.68 14.04
C LEU A 87 10.91 -2.33 13.59
N PRO A 88 11.99 -2.67 14.32
CA PRO A 88 13.36 -2.45 13.86
C PRO A 88 13.66 -3.14 12.51
N ALA A 89 13.20 -4.37 12.33
CA ALA A 89 13.39 -5.11 11.08
C ALA A 89 12.57 -4.51 9.93
N MET A 90 11.32 -4.10 10.17
CA MET A 90 10.51 -3.37 9.18
C MET A 90 11.22 -2.09 8.70
N LYS A 91 11.75 -1.29 9.64
CA LYS A 91 12.49 -0.07 9.32
C LYS A 91 13.77 -0.37 8.56
N LEU A 92 14.51 -1.40 8.94
CA LEU A 92 15.72 -1.83 8.24
C LEU A 92 15.42 -2.23 6.79
N ALA A 93 14.38 -3.05 6.57
CA ALA A 93 13.97 -3.44 5.22
C ALA A 93 13.54 -2.23 4.38
N ALA A 94 12.75 -1.31 4.93
CA ALA A 94 12.37 -0.08 4.24
C ALA A 94 13.60 0.77 3.86
N GLN A 95 14.59 0.90 4.75
CA GLN A 95 15.85 1.59 4.45
C GLN A 95 16.62 0.94 3.30
N PHE A 96 16.79 -0.38 3.32
CA PHE A 96 17.48 -1.11 2.25
C PHE A 96 16.72 -1.03 0.92
N ALA A 97 15.38 -1.11 0.94
CA ALA A 97 14.55 -0.95 -0.24
C ALA A 97 14.74 0.45 -0.85
N SER A 98 14.61 1.50 -0.04
CA SER A 98 14.81 2.89 -0.49
C SER A 98 16.22 3.15 -1.01
N GLN A 99 17.27 2.66 -0.33
CA GLN A 99 18.67 2.80 -0.77
C GLN A 99 18.96 2.05 -2.07
N SER A 100 18.31 0.90 -2.28
CA SER A 100 18.48 0.06 -3.48
C SER A 100 17.54 0.46 -4.63
N GLY A 101 16.80 1.55 -4.49
CA GLY A 101 15.82 2.01 -5.48
C GLY A 101 14.67 1.03 -5.72
N LYS A 102 14.37 0.16 -4.75
CA LYS A 102 13.26 -0.79 -4.82
C LYS A 102 11.97 -0.13 -4.33
N PRO A 103 10.87 -0.23 -5.08
CA PRO A 103 9.60 0.29 -4.61
C PRO A 103 9.13 -0.50 -3.41
N TRP A 104 8.50 0.18 -2.45
CA TRP A 104 7.91 -0.48 -1.30
C TRP A 104 6.57 0.12 -0.89
N VAL A 105 5.73 -0.74 -0.33
CA VAL A 105 4.36 -0.44 0.08
C VAL A 105 4.25 -0.45 1.59
N LEU A 106 3.67 0.60 2.16
CA LEU A 106 3.24 0.65 3.54
C LEU A 106 1.73 0.42 3.63
N ASP A 107 1.32 -0.57 4.43
CA ASP A 107 -0.06 -0.81 4.82
C ASP A 107 -0.21 -0.52 6.33
N PRO A 108 -0.63 0.72 6.70
CA PRO A 108 -0.64 1.21 8.07
C PRO A 108 -1.90 0.76 8.82
N VAL A 109 -2.22 -0.53 8.76
CA VAL A 109 -3.42 -1.15 9.37
C VAL A 109 -3.65 -0.65 10.80
N ALA A 110 -4.81 -0.01 10.99
CA ALA A 110 -5.25 0.53 12.27
C ALA A 110 -4.21 1.46 12.94
N ALA A 111 -3.51 2.30 12.16
CA ALA A 111 -2.52 3.26 12.67
C ALA A 111 -3.06 4.12 13.82
N GLY A 112 -4.33 4.55 13.73
CA GLY A 112 -5.00 5.35 14.76
C GLY A 112 -5.40 4.59 16.03
N ALA A 113 -5.33 3.25 16.06
CA ALA A 113 -5.84 2.47 17.18
C ALA A 113 -4.99 2.57 18.46
N SER A 114 -3.73 3.01 18.36
CA SER A 114 -2.87 3.24 19.53
C SER A 114 -1.72 4.20 19.20
N GLY A 115 -1.21 4.92 20.19
CA GLY A 115 -0.04 5.79 20.02
C GLY A 115 1.22 5.05 19.54
N PHE A 116 1.39 3.78 19.92
CA PHE A 116 2.50 2.94 19.44
C PHE A 116 2.43 2.70 17.93
N ARG A 117 1.26 2.27 17.43
CA ARG A 117 1.06 2.04 15.98
C ARG A 117 1.20 3.33 15.18
N LEU A 118 0.61 4.42 15.66
CA LEU A 118 0.68 5.72 14.99
C LEU A 118 2.13 6.18 14.86
N LYS A 119 2.89 6.14 15.95
CA LYS A 119 4.31 6.51 15.95
C LYS A 119 5.10 5.65 14.96
N ALA A 120 4.90 4.33 14.98
CA ALA A 120 5.58 3.41 14.07
C ALA A 120 5.26 3.69 12.60
N CYS A 121 3.99 3.97 12.28
CA CYS A 121 3.58 4.32 10.91
C CYS A 121 4.22 5.63 10.45
N LEU A 122 4.25 6.66 11.30
CA LEU A 122 4.90 7.94 10.97
C LEU A 122 6.40 7.75 10.70
N GLU A 123 7.10 6.99 11.55
CA GLU A 123 8.52 6.66 11.34
C GLU A 123 8.76 5.88 10.04
N LEU A 124 7.82 5.03 9.62
CA LEU A 124 7.89 4.32 8.33
C LEU A 124 7.60 5.25 7.15
N VAL A 125 6.65 6.19 7.28
CA VAL A 125 6.37 7.20 6.25
C VAL A 125 7.60 8.08 5.99
N GLU A 126 8.37 8.43 7.02
CA GLU A 126 9.63 9.17 6.88
C GLU A 126 10.67 8.43 6.01
N LEU A 127 10.57 7.11 5.88
CA LEU A 127 11.41 6.28 5.01
C LEU A 127 10.96 6.27 3.54
N LYS A 128 9.97 7.10 3.19
CA LYS A 128 9.49 7.38 1.83
C LYS A 128 8.97 6.13 1.10
N PRO A 129 7.85 5.53 1.55
CA PRO A 129 7.17 4.49 0.78
C PRO A 129 6.82 5.00 -0.61
N THR A 130 6.85 4.10 -1.59
CA THR A 130 6.36 4.39 -2.95
C THR A 130 4.84 4.48 -2.94
N VAL A 131 4.19 3.59 -2.18
CA VAL A 131 2.74 3.54 -2.04
C VAL A 131 2.38 3.42 -0.56
N ILE A 132 1.40 4.21 -0.10
CA ILE A 132 0.71 3.99 1.16
C ILE A 132 -0.68 3.49 0.82
N ARG A 133 -1.02 2.28 1.26
CA ARG A 133 -2.33 1.67 1.04
C ARG A 133 -3.06 1.56 2.36
N GLY A 134 -4.26 2.13 2.47
CA GLY A 134 -5.13 1.98 3.63
C GLY A 134 -6.56 1.62 3.23
N ASN A 135 -7.39 1.28 4.21
CA ASN A 135 -8.84 1.24 4.00
C ASN A 135 -9.51 2.51 4.58
N ALA A 136 -10.69 2.86 4.05
CA ALA A 136 -11.42 4.03 4.53
C ALA A 136 -11.73 3.92 6.03
N SER A 137 -12.06 2.72 6.53
CA SER A 137 -12.36 2.46 7.95
C SER A 137 -11.18 2.66 8.92
N GLU A 138 -9.94 2.81 8.44
CA GLU A 138 -8.73 2.90 9.27
C GLU A 138 -8.34 4.34 9.65
N GLY A 139 -9.08 5.34 9.16
CA GLY A 139 -8.77 6.74 9.46
C GLY A 139 -9.70 7.78 8.83
N VAL A 140 -10.70 7.35 8.06
CA VAL A 140 -11.80 8.21 7.63
C VAL A 140 -13.04 7.65 8.28
N ASP A 141 -13.54 8.36 9.29
CA ASP A 141 -14.81 8.03 9.91
C ASP A 141 -15.84 7.73 8.81
N SER A 142 -16.35 6.49 8.75
CA SER A 142 -17.33 6.06 7.74
C SER A 142 -18.65 6.83 7.84
N SER A 143 -18.78 7.74 8.82
CA SER A 143 -19.87 8.70 8.98
C SER A 143 -19.60 10.07 8.34
N HIS A 144 -18.35 10.38 7.96
CA HIS A 144 -17.98 11.61 7.29
C HIS A 144 -17.90 11.35 5.78
N GLU A 145 -18.48 12.25 5.01
CA GLU A 145 -18.74 12.11 3.58
C GLU A 145 -17.45 11.80 2.79
N SER A 146 -17.57 11.11 1.65
CA SER A 146 -16.44 10.63 0.84
C SER A 146 -15.41 11.70 0.43
N THR A 147 -15.76 12.98 0.58
CA THR A 147 -14.91 14.15 0.38
C THR A 147 -13.76 14.23 1.39
N ASP A 148 -13.98 13.86 2.65
CA ASP A 148 -12.96 13.99 3.69
C ASP A 148 -11.83 12.95 3.50
N ALA A 149 -12.19 11.77 2.99
CA ALA A 149 -11.24 10.73 2.63
C ALA A 149 -10.30 11.15 1.49
N VAL A 150 -10.87 11.82 0.48
CA VAL A 150 -10.11 12.28 -0.70
C VAL A 150 -9.10 13.35 -0.29
N GLU A 151 -9.50 14.34 0.50
CA GLU A 151 -8.60 15.42 0.93
C GLU A 151 -7.52 14.93 1.90
N ALA A 152 -7.86 14.00 2.79
CA ALA A 152 -6.87 13.33 3.63
C ALA A 152 -5.85 12.52 2.81
N ALA A 153 -6.32 11.77 1.81
CA ALA A 153 -5.44 10.99 0.92
C ALA A 153 -4.50 11.89 0.12
N LYS A 154 -5.00 13.01 -0.43
CA LYS A 154 -4.17 14.00 -1.13
C LYS A 154 -3.13 14.62 -0.22
N SER A 155 -3.55 15.08 0.96
CA SER A 155 -2.66 15.70 1.95
C SER A 155 -1.54 14.74 2.36
N LEU A 156 -1.87 13.46 2.57
CA LEU A 156 -0.89 12.44 2.88
C LEU A 156 0.06 12.18 1.70
N ALA A 157 -0.45 12.14 0.47
CA ALA A 157 0.37 11.96 -0.73
C ALA A 157 1.36 13.12 -0.92
N GLU A 158 0.90 14.37 -0.75
CA GLU A 158 1.74 15.56 -0.82
C GLU A 158 2.81 15.58 0.28
N ALA A 159 2.44 15.26 1.52
CA ALA A 159 3.35 15.29 2.66
C ALA A 159 4.40 14.17 2.62
N SER A 160 4.03 12.98 2.16
CA SER A 160 4.92 11.82 2.10
C SER A 160 5.69 11.70 0.77
N GLY A 161 5.18 12.30 -0.31
CA GLY A 161 5.63 12.06 -1.68
C GLY A 161 5.25 10.67 -2.22
N ALA A 162 4.41 9.91 -1.51
CA ALA A 162 3.95 8.60 -1.91
C ALA A 162 2.66 8.69 -2.74
N ILE A 163 2.37 7.64 -3.52
CA ILE A 163 1.02 7.42 -4.05
C ILE A 163 0.16 6.86 -2.90
N VAL A 164 -0.99 7.47 -2.65
CA VAL A 164 -1.93 7.00 -1.63
C VAL A 164 -3.10 6.29 -2.28
N ALA A 165 -3.35 5.05 -1.87
CA ALA A 165 -4.48 4.25 -2.29
C ALA A 165 -5.40 3.95 -1.08
N VAL A 166 -6.64 4.40 -1.14
CA VAL A 166 -7.65 4.17 -0.09
C VAL A 166 -8.73 3.27 -0.65
N SER A 167 -8.86 2.06 -0.11
CA SER A 167 -9.90 1.12 -0.53
C SER A 167 -11.19 1.28 0.28
N GLY A 168 -12.34 1.11 -0.36
CA GLY A 168 -13.66 1.26 0.27
C GLY A 168 -14.81 0.80 -0.63
N ALA A 169 -16.00 1.41 -0.48
CA ALA A 169 -17.10 1.19 -1.42
C ALA A 169 -16.73 1.65 -2.84
N VAL A 170 -15.81 2.61 -2.92
CA VAL A 170 -15.12 3.07 -4.11
C VAL A 170 -13.66 3.22 -3.72
N ASP A 171 -12.74 2.70 -4.53
CA ASP A 171 -11.31 2.88 -4.27
C ASP A 171 -10.84 4.21 -4.86
N ILE A 172 -9.94 4.87 -4.14
CA ILE A 172 -9.36 6.15 -4.52
C ILE A 172 -7.85 5.98 -4.59
N VAL A 173 -7.23 6.51 -5.64
CA VAL A 173 -5.77 6.55 -5.79
C VAL A 173 -5.34 7.97 -6.17
N THR A 174 -4.37 8.53 -5.46
CA THR A 174 -3.87 9.89 -5.71
C THR A 174 -2.38 10.02 -5.43
N ASP A 175 -1.70 10.88 -6.19
CA ASP A 175 -0.34 11.34 -5.92
C ASP A 175 -0.32 12.73 -5.25
N GLY A 176 -1.47 13.22 -4.80
CA GLY A 176 -1.69 14.56 -4.26
C GLY A 176 -2.23 15.55 -5.28
N ARG A 177 -1.99 15.33 -6.59
CA ARG A 177 -2.39 16.24 -7.67
C ARG A 177 -3.50 15.64 -8.53
N GLU A 178 -3.31 14.41 -8.98
CA GLU A 178 -4.27 13.65 -9.75
C GLU A 178 -5.07 12.72 -8.84
N LEU A 179 -6.34 12.49 -9.19
CA LEU A 179 -7.25 11.63 -8.46
C LEU A 179 -7.87 10.62 -9.42
N LEU A 180 -7.67 9.35 -9.14
CA LEU A 180 -8.34 8.24 -9.81
C LEU A 180 -9.37 7.63 -8.85
N VAL A 181 -10.57 7.41 -9.37
CA VAL A 181 -11.69 6.85 -8.63
C VAL A 181 -12.12 5.57 -9.33
N LEU A 182 -12.03 4.45 -8.62
CA LEU A 182 -12.32 3.11 -9.11
C LEU A 182 -13.58 2.59 -8.42
N THR A 183 -14.69 2.55 -9.16
CA THR A 183 -15.98 2.06 -8.66
C THR A 183 -16.17 0.55 -8.85
N MET A 184 -15.10 -0.16 -9.22
CA MET A 184 -15.21 -1.54 -9.68
C MET A 184 -14.96 -2.51 -8.54
N GLY A 185 -16.04 -3.04 -7.97
CA GLY A 185 -16.11 -4.46 -7.68
C GLY A 185 -16.59 -5.17 -8.95
N CYS A 186 -15.76 -6.00 -9.57
CA CYS A 186 -16.23 -6.94 -10.57
C CYS A 186 -15.47 -8.26 -10.43
N PRO A 187 -16.17 -9.37 -10.69
CA PRO A 187 -15.91 -10.70 -10.14
C PRO A 187 -14.56 -11.30 -10.51
#